data_AF-A0A4Q5U141-F1
#
_entry.id   AF-A0A4Q5U141-F1
#
_cell.length_a   1.000
_cell.length_b   1.000
_cell.length_c   1.000
_cell.angle_alpha   90.00
_cell.angle_beta   90.00
_cell.angle_gamma   90.00
#
_symmetry.space_group_name_H-M   'P 1'
#
loop_
_entity.id
_entity.type
_entity.pdbx_description
1 polymer ?
#
loop_
_entity_poly.entity_id
_entity_poly.type
_entity_poly.pdbx_seq_one_letter_code
_entity_poly.pdbx_strand_id
1 'polypeptide(L)'
;MEEKLNYSYKSEEEESVFRGIINKFLPYWPLLLGLIVISVACGWVYLKYATPFYRSSATILIKDDKQGASETSVMETLDMFGGKKNVENEIEVIRSRTLAREVVKDLHLYAPVFVSEKFADKATYNSSPIGIEARYLDSFTVASRIPFVASTANVKVNGVDYAYNQWVTTPWGILRFTPNEKNIKQETDRSYFFALNPVKGAANQLLGRLTVIASSKQSTIINIAYEDDNKKRAEDILNALIRVYNSAAIRDKNTLAANTLDFVEKRLNYVVAELDSVEGKIQDYRTKNKVVNISAQGELYLQTVGANDLKISDLDMQMAVLNEVQRYVAGQSGKGSIIPSTLGITDPVLATQTQRLYELEMQYERLKGTTGENNPAVQSIVDQINKVKPTILENVNNQRRALSAGKQDLAGTNSKYTALLGSIPQKERELL
;
A
#
# COMPACT_ATOMS: atom_id res chain seq x y z
N MET A 1 80.75 27.42 9.20
CA MET A 1 81.59 26.50 8.39
C MET A 1 81.60 25.13 9.09
N GLU A 2 80.43 24.60 9.45
CA GLU A 2 80.29 23.42 10.33
C GLU A 2 79.39 22.31 9.76
N GLU A 3 78.94 22.43 8.50
CA GLU A 3 77.99 21.48 7.91
C GLU A 3 78.63 20.46 6.95
N LYS A 4 79.97 20.35 6.94
CA LYS A 4 80.68 19.39 6.07
C LYS A 4 81.48 18.31 6.80
N LEU A 5 81.55 18.31 8.13
CA LEU A 5 82.33 17.30 8.87
C LEU A 5 81.53 16.07 9.34
N ASN A 6 80.20 16.07 9.23
CA ASN A 6 79.37 14.98 9.79
C ASN A 6 78.92 13.92 8.77
N TYR A 7 79.27 14.08 7.49
CA TYR A 7 78.95 13.09 6.44
C TYR A 7 80.09 12.12 6.12
N SER A 8 81.34 12.41 6.54
CA SER A 8 82.51 11.57 6.20
C SER A 8 82.80 10.47 7.23
N TYR A 9 82.48 10.69 8.52
CA TYR A 9 82.78 9.71 9.58
C TYR A 9 81.79 8.55 9.63
N LYS A 10 80.54 8.77 9.21
CA LYS A 10 79.50 7.73 9.20
C LYS A 10 79.68 6.72 8.06
N SER A 11 80.28 7.14 6.94
CA SER A 11 80.54 6.27 5.78
C SER A 11 81.74 5.34 5.97
N GLU A 12 82.79 5.74 6.69
CA GLU A 12 83.98 4.90 6.90
C GLU A 12 83.75 3.80 7.96
N GLU A 13 82.99 4.08 9.02
CA GLU A 13 82.58 3.05 9.99
C GLU A 13 81.62 2.04 9.36
N GLU A 14 80.64 2.49 8.56
CA GLU A 14 79.73 1.60 7.83
C GLU A 14 80.49 0.74 6.80
N GLU A 15 81.45 1.30 6.05
CA GLU A 15 82.30 0.53 5.13
C GLU A 15 83.16 -0.51 5.86
N SER A 16 83.72 -0.16 7.03
CA SER A 16 84.56 -1.07 7.83
C SER A 16 83.76 -2.23 8.42
N VAL A 17 82.57 -1.97 8.96
CA VAL A 17 81.65 -3.01 9.46
C VAL A 17 81.19 -3.91 8.32
N PHE A 18 80.86 -3.34 7.15
CA PHE A 18 80.43 -4.11 5.98
C PHE A 18 81.55 -5.01 5.43
N ARG A 19 82.78 -4.49 5.31
CA ARG A 19 83.97 -5.28 4.97
C ARG A 19 84.26 -6.37 6.01
N GLY A 20 84.08 -6.07 7.29
CA GLY A 20 84.26 -7.02 8.39
C GLY A 20 83.27 -8.19 8.32
N ILE A 21 82.01 -7.91 7.99
CA ILE A 21 80.98 -8.94 7.77
C ILE A 21 81.32 -9.77 6.51
N ILE A 22 81.64 -9.13 5.38
CA ILE A 22 81.98 -9.83 4.14
C ILE A 22 83.18 -10.76 4.33
N ASN A 23 84.28 -10.29 4.91
CA ASN A 23 85.46 -11.12 5.13
C ASN A 23 85.20 -12.31 6.08
N LYS A 24 84.20 -12.21 6.97
CA LYS A 24 83.78 -13.31 7.85
C LYS A 24 83.00 -14.40 7.10
N PHE A 25 82.22 -14.02 6.07
CA PHE A 25 81.40 -14.96 5.28
C PHE A 25 82.07 -15.39 3.96
N LEU A 26 83.06 -14.65 3.46
CA LEU A 26 83.80 -14.94 2.22
C LEU A 26 84.43 -16.34 2.21
N PRO A 27 85.03 -16.87 3.30
CA PRO A 27 85.59 -18.24 3.31
C PRO A 27 84.53 -19.33 3.13
N TYR A 28 83.27 -19.04 3.47
CA TYR A 28 82.13 -19.95 3.35
C TYR A 28 81.36 -19.76 2.03
N TRP A 29 81.91 -19.02 1.05
CA TRP A 29 81.26 -18.78 -0.24
C TRP A 29 80.75 -20.05 -0.96
N PRO A 30 81.41 -21.23 -0.89
CA PRO A 30 80.87 -22.44 -1.53
C PRO A 30 79.62 -22.97 -0.81
N LEU A 31 79.52 -22.79 0.51
CA LEU A 31 78.35 -23.18 1.31
C LEU A 31 77.17 -22.25 1.01
N LEU A 32 77.43 -20.95 0.85
CA LEU A 32 76.43 -19.98 0.43
C LEU A 32 75.91 -20.30 -0.98
N LEU A 33 76.80 -20.62 -1.92
CA LEU A 33 76.43 -21.05 -3.27
C LEU A 33 75.62 -22.35 -3.25
N GLY A 34 76.01 -23.32 -2.40
CA GLY A 34 75.24 -24.54 -2.17
C GLY A 34 73.82 -24.28 -1.67
N LEU A 35 73.65 -23.37 -0.70
CA LEU A 35 72.34 -22.96 -0.18
C LEU A 35 71.49 -22.25 -1.23
N ILE A 36 72.09 -21.42 -2.10
CA ILE A 36 71.36 -20.80 -3.23
C ILE A 36 70.85 -21.88 -4.18
N VAL A 37 71.69 -22.84 -4.56
CA VAL A 37 71.28 -23.95 -5.46
C VAL A 37 70.16 -24.77 -4.82
N ILE A 38 70.25 -25.09 -3.53
CA ILE A 38 69.19 -25.80 -2.81
C ILE A 38 67.90 -24.97 -2.77
N SER A 39 67.98 -23.66 -2.50
CA SER A 39 66.81 -22.76 -2.48
C SER A 39 66.12 -22.70 -3.84
N VAL A 40 66.90 -22.57 -4.93
CA VAL A 40 66.38 -22.60 -6.31
C VAL A 40 65.77 -23.96 -6.64
N ALA A 41 66.43 -25.06 -6.25
CA ALA A 41 65.91 -26.42 -6.46
C ALA A 41 64.58 -26.63 -5.72
N CYS A 42 64.49 -26.20 -4.46
CA CYS A 42 63.25 -26.23 -3.67
C CYS A 42 62.15 -25.37 -4.32
N GLY A 43 62.49 -24.16 -4.78
CA GLY A 43 61.56 -23.27 -5.49
C GLY A 43 61.06 -23.86 -6.80
N TRP A 44 61.94 -24.50 -7.58
CA TRP A 44 61.57 -25.18 -8.83
C TRP A 44 60.67 -26.39 -8.58
N VAL A 45 61.00 -27.21 -7.57
CA VAL A 45 60.15 -28.31 -7.11
C VAL A 45 58.78 -27.79 -6.69
N TYR A 46 58.73 -26.73 -5.88
CA TYR A 46 57.47 -26.12 -5.45
C TYR A 46 56.62 -25.65 -6.64
N LEU A 47 57.18 -24.90 -7.59
CA LEU A 47 56.45 -24.42 -8.77
C LEU A 47 55.94 -25.55 -9.67
N LYS A 48 56.64 -26.69 -9.69
CA LYS A 48 56.24 -27.85 -10.50
C LYS A 48 55.09 -28.65 -9.88
N TYR A 49 54.97 -28.66 -8.55
CA TYR A 49 53.96 -29.47 -7.84
C TYR A 49 52.81 -28.66 -7.24
N ALA A 50 52.94 -27.35 -7.06
CA ALA A 50 51.87 -26.51 -6.54
C ALA A 50 50.69 -26.50 -7.52
N THR A 51 49.49 -26.82 -7.03
CA THR A 51 48.25 -26.75 -7.82
C THR A 51 47.90 -25.29 -8.09
N PRO A 52 47.81 -24.85 -9.37
CA PRO A 52 47.44 -23.48 -9.69
C PRO A 52 45.98 -23.22 -9.30
N PHE A 53 45.71 -22.10 -8.62
CA PHE A 53 44.36 -21.60 -8.38
C PHE A 53 44.05 -20.46 -9.33
N TYR A 54 42.89 -20.54 -9.97
CA TYR A 54 42.36 -19.53 -10.88
C TYR A 54 41.23 -18.78 -10.20
N ARG A 55 41.21 -17.46 -10.38
CA ARG A 55 40.14 -16.59 -9.88
C ARG A 55 39.27 -16.12 -11.03
N SER A 56 38.01 -16.52 -11.02
CA SER A 56 36.98 -15.93 -11.88
C SER A 56 36.25 -14.84 -11.11
N SER A 57 35.84 -13.78 -11.78
CA SER A 57 35.15 -12.64 -11.18
C SER A 57 33.97 -12.20 -12.03
N ALA A 58 32.90 -11.73 -11.39
CA ALA A 58 31.75 -11.12 -12.05
C ALA A 58 31.22 -9.96 -11.20
N THR A 59 30.51 -9.05 -11.87
CA THR A 59 29.94 -7.85 -11.25
C THR A 59 28.44 -7.84 -11.49
N ILE A 60 27.66 -7.70 -10.43
CA ILE A 60 26.20 -7.69 -10.44
C ILE A 60 25.73 -6.30 -10.00
N LEU A 61 24.85 -5.68 -10.79
CA LEU A 61 24.13 -4.47 -10.40
C LEU A 61 22.79 -4.88 -9.77
N ILE A 62 22.57 -4.51 -8.52
CA ILE A 62 21.28 -4.61 -7.86
C ILE A 62 20.45 -3.39 -8.27
N LYS A 63 19.32 -3.63 -8.93
CA LYS A 63 18.39 -2.56 -9.26
C LYS A 63 17.67 -2.13 -7.98
N ASP A 64 17.90 -0.90 -7.54
CA ASP A 64 17.14 -0.29 -6.46
C ASP A 64 15.77 0.13 -7.01
N ASP A 65 14.69 -0.48 -6.50
CA ASP A 65 13.32 -0.17 -6.92
C ASP A 65 12.87 1.24 -6.45
N LYS A 66 13.72 1.98 -5.71
CA LYS A 66 13.45 3.34 -5.21
C LYS A 66 13.49 4.45 -6.26
N GLN A 67 13.94 4.19 -7.48
CA GLN A 67 14.07 5.23 -8.50
C GLN A 67 12.90 5.17 -9.48
N GLY A 68 11.70 5.61 -9.05
CA GLY A 68 10.58 5.70 -10.00
C GLY A 68 9.17 6.04 -9.49
N ALA A 69 8.88 6.11 -8.19
CA ALA A 69 7.53 6.46 -7.74
C ALA A 69 7.55 7.32 -6.47
N SER A 70 7.56 8.64 -6.65
CA SER A 70 6.95 9.53 -5.68
C SER A 70 5.43 9.38 -5.80
N GLU A 71 4.82 8.39 -5.14
CA GLU A 71 3.39 8.42 -4.83
C GLU A 71 3.00 7.38 -3.75
N THR A 72 2.44 7.94 -2.66
CA THR A 72 1.54 7.34 -1.66
C THR A 72 2.13 6.49 -0.51
N SER A 73 1.78 6.92 0.71
CA SER A 73 1.98 6.31 2.04
C SER A 73 1.54 4.84 2.17
N VAL A 74 0.76 4.32 1.22
CA VAL A 74 0.36 2.90 1.17
C VAL A 74 1.54 2.01 0.74
N MET A 75 2.41 2.49 -0.15
CA MET A 75 3.61 1.75 -0.56
C MET A 75 4.67 1.75 0.55
N GLU A 76 4.82 2.87 1.26
CA GLU A 76 5.74 3.02 2.40
C GLU A 76 5.32 2.17 3.62
N THR A 77 4.02 2.05 3.88
CA THR A 77 3.48 1.15 4.92
C THR A 77 3.60 -0.32 4.55
N LEU A 78 3.55 -0.67 3.26
CA LEU A 78 3.87 -2.03 2.78
C LEU A 78 5.38 -2.33 2.87
N ASP A 79 6.25 -1.36 2.63
CA ASP A 79 7.72 -1.47 2.72
C ASP A 79 8.21 -1.65 4.19
N MET A 80 7.40 -1.28 5.19
CA MET A 80 7.66 -1.67 6.59
C MET A 80 7.50 -3.18 6.84
N PHE A 81 6.70 -3.88 6.03
CA PHE A 81 6.53 -5.34 6.12
C PHE A 81 7.51 -6.11 5.21
N GLY A 82 8.01 -5.47 4.13
CA GLY A 82 9.05 -6.01 3.24
C GLY A 82 10.40 -5.37 3.51
N GLY A 83 11.17 -5.89 4.48
CA GLY A 83 12.39 -5.27 4.98
C GLY A 83 13.31 -4.65 3.91
N LYS A 84 13.77 -3.42 4.15
CA LYS A 84 14.64 -2.63 3.26
C LYS A 84 15.69 -3.50 2.55
N LYS A 85 15.58 -3.62 1.22
CA LYS A 85 16.61 -4.23 0.37
C LYS A 85 17.87 -3.37 0.41
N ASN A 86 18.80 -3.75 1.27
CA ASN A 86 20.14 -3.19 1.29
C ASN A 86 21.10 -4.16 0.58
N VAL A 87 22.17 -3.63 0.01
CA VAL A 87 23.15 -4.42 -0.76
C VAL A 87 23.76 -5.53 0.11
N GLU A 88 23.93 -5.27 1.40
CA GLU A 88 24.35 -6.26 2.40
C GLU A 88 23.38 -7.45 2.51
N ASN A 89 22.06 -7.22 2.38
CA ASN A 89 21.09 -8.32 2.39
C ASN A 89 21.24 -9.19 1.15
N GLU A 90 21.45 -8.57 -0.02
CA GLU A 90 21.66 -9.31 -1.27
C GLU A 90 22.98 -10.10 -1.23
N ILE A 91 24.02 -9.58 -0.58
CA ILE A 91 25.27 -10.31 -0.32
C ILE A 91 24.99 -11.59 0.48
N GLU A 92 24.19 -11.51 1.55
CA GLU A 92 23.82 -12.68 2.36
C GLU A 92 22.94 -13.68 1.58
N VAL A 93 22.04 -13.19 0.72
CA VAL A 93 21.24 -14.05 -0.17
C VAL A 93 22.14 -14.81 -1.14
N ILE A 94 23.09 -14.13 -1.80
CA ILE A 94 24.07 -14.75 -2.71
C ILE A 94 24.94 -15.76 -1.95
N ARG A 95 25.33 -15.46 -0.71
CA ARG A 95 26.13 -16.35 0.15
C ARG A 95 25.30 -17.44 0.85
N SER A 96 23.99 -17.50 0.59
CA SER A 96 23.12 -18.45 1.26
C SER A 96 23.39 -19.90 0.83
N ARG A 97 23.25 -20.83 1.79
CA ARG A 97 23.38 -22.26 1.52
C ARG A 97 22.36 -22.77 0.52
N THR A 98 21.19 -22.13 0.44
CA THR A 98 20.13 -22.52 -0.50
C THR A 98 20.58 -22.35 -1.94
N LEU A 99 21.12 -21.18 -2.31
CA LEU A 99 21.62 -20.96 -3.67
C LEU A 99 22.85 -21.82 -3.96
N ALA A 100 23.78 -21.94 -3.00
CA ALA A 100 24.96 -22.80 -3.18
C ALA A 100 24.58 -24.28 -3.40
N ARG A 101 23.58 -24.80 -2.68
CA ARG A 101 23.07 -26.17 -2.92
C ARG A 101 22.49 -26.30 -4.32
N GLU A 102 21.76 -25.31 -4.79
CA GLU A 102 21.17 -25.35 -6.13
C GLU A 102 22.24 -25.31 -7.23
N VAL A 103 23.30 -24.51 -7.07
CA VAL A 103 24.45 -24.51 -7.98
C VAL A 103 25.16 -25.87 -8.01
N VAL A 104 25.36 -26.49 -6.84
CA VAL A 104 25.97 -27.83 -6.74
C VAL A 104 25.13 -28.88 -7.45
N LYS A 105 23.81 -28.76 -7.41
CA LYS A 105 22.88 -29.66 -8.12
C LYS A 105 22.93 -29.42 -9.63
N ASP A 106 22.79 -28.17 -10.07
CA ASP A 106 22.77 -27.77 -11.49
C ASP A 106 24.05 -28.24 -12.21
N LEU A 107 25.21 -28.07 -11.55
CA LEU A 107 26.51 -28.41 -12.12
C LEU A 107 27.03 -29.82 -11.73
N HIS A 108 26.22 -30.62 -11.03
CA HIS A 108 26.57 -31.96 -10.58
C HIS A 108 27.88 -32.05 -9.75
N LEU A 109 28.22 -30.98 -9.00
CA LEU A 109 29.48 -30.87 -8.25
C LEU A 109 29.59 -31.83 -7.06
N TYR A 110 28.49 -32.53 -6.74
CA TYR A 110 28.50 -33.61 -5.76
C TYR A 110 29.22 -34.87 -6.25
N ALA A 111 29.44 -35.01 -7.56
CA ALA A 111 30.12 -36.17 -8.16
C ALA A 111 31.39 -35.77 -8.95
N PRO A 112 32.42 -35.16 -8.31
CA PRO A 112 33.61 -34.71 -9.02
C PRO A 112 34.45 -35.88 -9.54
N VAL A 113 34.99 -35.72 -10.75
CA VAL A 113 35.87 -36.67 -11.41
C VAL A 113 37.32 -36.20 -11.34
N PHE A 114 38.21 -37.13 -11.07
CA PHE A 114 39.64 -36.93 -10.94
C PHE A 114 40.41 -37.91 -11.83
N VAL A 115 41.58 -37.47 -12.29
CA VAL A 115 42.59 -38.34 -12.89
C VAL A 115 43.70 -38.57 -11.87
N SER A 116 44.08 -39.84 -11.69
CA SER A 116 45.17 -40.22 -10.80
C SER A 116 46.49 -40.07 -11.51
N GLU A 117 47.30 -39.11 -11.07
CA GLU A 117 48.67 -38.92 -11.53
C GLU A 117 49.66 -39.36 -10.43
N LYS A 118 50.93 -39.59 -10.80
CA LYS A 118 51.95 -40.15 -9.90
C LYS A 118 52.20 -39.33 -8.62
N PHE A 119 51.87 -38.04 -8.62
CA PHE A 119 52.22 -37.11 -7.53
C PHE A 119 51.01 -36.46 -6.85
N ALA A 120 49.95 -36.13 -7.60
CA ALA A 120 48.73 -35.56 -7.05
C ALA A 120 47.54 -35.88 -7.95
N ASP A 121 46.38 -36.14 -7.37
CA ASP A 121 45.15 -36.32 -8.14
C ASP A 121 44.68 -34.96 -8.69
N LYS A 122 44.30 -34.92 -9.96
CA LYS A 122 43.89 -33.67 -10.64
C LYS A 122 42.41 -33.71 -10.99
N ALA A 123 41.66 -32.67 -10.64
CA ALA A 123 40.25 -32.55 -11.01
C ALA A 123 40.10 -32.29 -12.51
N THR A 124 39.22 -33.05 -13.18
CA THR A 124 39.09 -33.01 -14.65
C THR A 124 37.94 -32.12 -15.11
N TYR A 125 36.79 -32.13 -14.40
CA TYR A 125 35.59 -31.33 -14.72
C TYR A 125 35.24 -31.31 -16.22
N ASN A 126 35.70 -30.31 -16.99
CA ASN A 126 35.46 -30.20 -18.43
C ASN A 126 36.26 -31.20 -19.28
N SER A 127 37.41 -31.68 -18.80
CA SER A 127 38.19 -32.77 -19.43
C SER A 127 37.77 -34.16 -18.94
N SER A 128 36.71 -34.25 -18.13
CA SER A 128 36.18 -35.53 -17.69
C SER A 128 35.63 -36.34 -18.87
N PRO A 129 35.95 -37.65 -18.98
CA PRO A 129 35.38 -38.53 -19.99
C PRO A 129 33.91 -38.86 -19.72
N ILE A 130 33.41 -38.68 -18.50
CA ILE A 130 32.02 -38.94 -18.14
C ILE A 130 31.43 -37.83 -17.26
N GLY A 131 30.14 -37.59 -17.42
CA GLY A 131 29.29 -36.92 -16.43
C GLY A 131 28.60 -37.95 -15.54
N ILE A 132 28.37 -37.59 -14.28
CA ILE A 132 27.75 -38.47 -13.29
C ILE A 132 26.58 -37.74 -12.66
N GLU A 133 25.41 -38.37 -12.67
CA GLU A 133 24.21 -37.84 -12.05
C GLU A 133 23.64 -38.87 -11.07
N ALA A 134 23.18 -38.41 -9.91
CA ALA A 134 22.49 -39.23 -8.93
C ALA A 134 20.98 -38.96 -8.97
N ARG A 135 20.17 -40.02 -9.00
CA ARG A 135 18.70 -39.90 -9.01
C ARG A 135 18.16 -39.32 -7.72
N TYR A 136 18.78 -39.70 -6.60
CA TYR A 136 18.38 -39.31 -5.25
C TYR A 136 19.59 -38.71 -4.53
N LEU A 137 19.61 -37.37 -4.47
CA LEU A 137 20.75 -36.59 -3.98
C LEU A 137 21.00 -36.67 -2.46
N ASP A 138 19.99 -37.11 -1.70
CA ASP A 138 20.07 -37.21 -0.24
C ASP A 138 20.21 -38.66 0.25
N SER A 139 20.27 -39.66 -0.65
CA SER A 139 20.26 -41.09 -0.27
C SER A 139 21.42 -41.92 -0.84
N PHE A 140 22.39 -41.32 -1.52
CA PHE A 140 23.57 -42.04 -2.00
C PHE A 140 24.60 -42.24 -0.88
N THR A 141 25.39 -43.30 -0.97
CA THR A 141 26.49 -43.58 -0.05
C THR A 141 27.70 -42.73 -0.41
N VAL A 142 28.22 -41.99 0.58
CA VAL A 142 29.42 -41.17 0.42
C VAL A 142 30.62 -42.07 0.13
N ALA A 143 31.39 -41.71 -0.90
CA ALA A 143 32.59 -42.44 -1.29
C ALA A 143 33.61 -41.48 -1.90
N SER A 144 34.88 -41.65 -1.58
CA SER A 144 35.94 -40.71 -1.98
C SER A 144 36.73 -41.14 -3.22
N ARG A 145 36.80 -42.44 -3.51
CA ARG A 145 37.63 -42.97 -4.60
C ARG A 145 36.97 -44.18 -5.26
N ILE A 146 36.10 -43.93 -6.24
CA ILE A 146 35.46 -44.97 -7.05
C ILE A 146 36.16 -45.02 -8.41
N PRO A 147 36.98 -46.05 -8.69
CA PRO A 147 37.72 -46.13 -9.95
C PRO A 147 36.78 -46.44 -11.12
N PHE A 148 37.06 -45.87 -12.28
CA PHE A 148 36.33 -46.21 -13.50
C PHE A 148 37.21 -46.14 -14.75
N VAL A 149 36.78 -46.87 -15.77
CA VAL A 149 37.34 -46.83 -17.12
C VAL A 149 36.19 -46.54 -18.08
N ALA A 150 36.27 -45.42 -18.79
CA ALA A 150 35.29 -45.04 -19.79
C ALA A 150 35.70 -45.57 -21.17
N SER A 151 34.77 -46.23 -21.86
CA SER A 151 34.91 -46.58 -23.27
C SER A 151 33.88 -45.83 -24.10
N THR A 152 33.92 -45.96 -25.44
CA THR A 152 32.89 -45.36 -26.31
C THR A 152 31.52 -46.01 -26.17
N ALA A 153 31.45 -47.26 -25.66
CA ALA A 153 30.21 -48.02 -25.60
C ALA A 153 29.61 -48.07 -24.17
N ASN A 154 30.46 -48.17 -23.15
CA ASN A 154 30.05 -48.32 -21.76
C ASN A 154 31.06 -47.69 -20.80
N VAL A 155 30.71 -47.61 -19.52
CA VAL A 155 31.64 -47.26 -18.45
C VAL A 155 31.79 -48.44 -17.50
N LYS A 156 33.04 -48.83 -17.24
CA LYS A 156 33.36 -49.85 -16.24
C LYS A 156 33.67 -49.17 -14.91
N VAL A 157 32.77 -49.27 -13.95
CA VAL A 157 32.93 -48.67 -12.61
C VAL A 157 33.21 -49.77 -11.60
N ASN A 158 34.35 -49.68 -10.92
CA ASN A 158 34.81 -50.67 -9.94
C ASN A 158 34.74 -52.12 -10.46
N GLY A 159 35.09 -52.33 -11.74
CA GLY A 159 35.09 -53.63 -12.40
C GLY A 159 33.76 -54.07 -13.04
N VAL A 160 32.66 -53.35 -12.81
CA VAL A 160 31.33 -53.66 -13.37
C VAL A 160 31.00 -52.74 -14.54
N ASP A 161 30.55 -53.30 -15.66
CA ASP A 161 30.14 -52.55 -16.84
C ASP A 161 28.72 -51.98 -16.70
N TYR A 162 28.57 -50.68 -16.95
CA TYR A 162 27.31 -49.95 -16.95
C TYR A 162 27.06 -49.26 -18.29
N ALA A 163 25.82 -49.33 -18.78
CA ALA A 163 25.42 -48.62 -19.99
C ALA A 163 25.31 -47.10 -19.74
N TYR A 164 25.67 -46.32 -20.75
CA TYR A 164 25.50 -44.87 -20.73
C TYR A 164 24.03 -44.45 -20.82
N ASN A 165 23.73 -43.24 -20.34
CA ASN A 165 22.46 -42.54 -20.44
C ASN A 165 21.26 -43.28 -19.82
N GLN A 166 21.52 -44.27 -18.96
CA GLN A 166 20.50 -45.04 -18.24
C GLN A 166 20.72 -44.93 -16.73
N TRP A 167 19.61 -44.97 -15.97
CA TRP A 167 19.67 -45.06 -14.53
C TRP A 167 20.03 -46.49 -14.13
N VAL A 168 21.19 -46.65 -13.51
CA VAL A 168 21.73 -47.94 -13.07
C VAL A 168 21.85 -47.97 -11.56
N THR A 169 21.54 -49.13 -10.97
CA THR A 169 21.72 -49.35 -9.54
C THR A 169 23.17 -49.72 -9.27
N THR A 170 23.87 -48.89 -8.50
CA THR A 170 25.25 -49.12 -8.07
C THR A 170 25.30 -49.33 -6.55
N PRO A 171 26.39 -49.89 -5.98
CA PRO A 171 26.56 -50.00 -4.53
C PRO A 171 26.45 -48.67 -3.77
N TRP A 172 26.64 -47.54 -4.46
CA TRP A 172 26.60 -46.21 -3.85
C TRP A 172 25.28 -45.47 -4.11
N GLY A 173 24.36 -46.03 -4.89
CA GLY A 173 23.07 -45.41 -5.22
C GLY A 173 22.68 -45.58 -6.68
N ILE A 174 21.54 -44.98 -7.06
CA ILE A 174 21.07 -44.99 -8.44
C ILE A 174 21.73 -43.84 -9.19
N LEU A 175 22.63 -44.18 -10.11
CA LEU A 175 23.45 -43.23 -10.86
C LEU A 175 23.13 -43.32 -12.36
N ARG A 176 23.37 -42.22 -13.09
CA ARG A 176 23.37 -42.17 -14.55
C ARG A 176 24.72 -41.64 -15.01
N PHE A 177 25.33 -42.34 -15.94
CA PHE A 177 26.60 -41.95 -16.55
C PHE A 177 26.37 -41.41 -17.95
N THR A 178 26.87 -40.21 -18.23
CA THR A 178 26.74 -39.55 -19.53
C THR A 178 28.12 -39.47 -20.20
N PRO A 179 28.29 -39.96 -21.44
CA PRO A 179 29.59 -39.98 -22.08
C PRO A 179 29.97 -38.58 -22.57
N ASN A 180 31.23 -38.20 -22.38
CA ASN A 180 31.80 -37.01 -23.00
C ASN A 180 32.69 -37.43 -24.18
N GLU A 181 32.08 -37.60 -25.35
CA GLU A 181 32.72 -38.17 -26.54
C GLU A 181 34.04 -37.49 -26.93
N LYS A 182 34.17 -36.18 -26.65
CA LYS A 182 35.40 -35.41 -26.91
C LYS A 182 36.59 -35.90 -26.07
N ASN A 183 36.32 -36.36 -24.86
CA ASN A 183 37.34 -36.76 -23.88
C ASN A 183 37.48 -38.29 -23.75
N ILE A 184 36.55 -39.06 -24.32
CA ILE A 184 36.58 -40.53 -24.31
C ILE A 184 37.63 -41.12 -25.28
N LYS A 185 38.22 -40.31 -26.18
CA LYS A 185 39.10 -40.81 -27.27
C LYS A 185 40.58 -40.43 -27.21
N GLN A 186 41.12 -40.06 -26.06
CA GLN A 186 42.58 -39.95 -25.91
C GLN A 186 43.05 -40.58 -24.60
N GLU A 187 43.87 -41.63 -24.73
CA GLU A 187 44.71 -42.28 -23.71
C GLU A 187 44.03 -43.26 -22.74
N THR A 188 44.01 -44.52 -23.18
CA THR A 188 43.72 -45.76 -22.43
C THR A 188 44.74 -46.10 -21.32
N ASP A 189 45.50 -45.13 -20.80
CA ASP A 189 46.56 -45.39 -19.81
C ASP A 189 46.43 -44.53 -18.53
N ARG A 190 45.35 -43.76 -18.40
CA ARG A 190 45.09 -42.92 -17.21
C ARG A 190 44.02 -43.54 -16.33
N SER A 191 44.34 -43.70 -15.05
CA SER A 191 43.39 -44.20 -14.05
C SER A 191 42.49 -43.06 -13.57
N TYR A 192 41.22 -43.09 -13.96
CA TYR A 192 40.22 -42.13 -13.47
C TYR A 192 39.46 -42.69 -12.26
N PHE A 193 39.00 -41.77 -11.40
CA PHE A 193 38.08 -42.09 -10.33
C PHE A 193 37.13 -40.92 -10.08
N PHE A 194 36.00 -41.18 -9.44
CA PHE A 194 35.11 -40.13 -8.96
C PHE A 194 34.85 -40.26 -7.47
N ALA A 195 34.39 -39.17 -6.87
CA ALA A 195 33.87 -39.14 -5.51
C ALA A 195 32.37 -38.87 -5.54
N LEU A 196 31.67 -39.24 -4.47
CA LEU A 196 30.29 -38.89 -4.19
C LEU A 196 30.25 -38.17 -2.84
N ASN A 197 30.06 -36.86 -2.90
CA ASN A 197 30.06 -35.96 -1.75
C ASN A 197 28.63 -35.48 -1.47
N PRO A 198 28.16 -35.48 -0.21
CA PRO A 198 26.85 -34.93 0.11
C PRO A 198 26.69 -33.51 -0.45
N VAL A 199 25.53 -33.21 -1.04
CA VAL A 199 25.25 -31.88 -1.63
C VAL A 199 25.52 -30.75 -0.62
N LYS A 200 25.20 -30.97 0.66
CA LYS A 200 25.49 -30.03 1.75
C LYS A 200 26.99 -29.78 1.94
N GLY A 201 27.81 -30.83 1.86
CA GLY A 201 29.27 -30.73 1.99
C GLY A 201 29.89 -29.99 0.81
N ALA A 202 29.49 -30.35 -0.41
CA ALA A 202 29.91 -29.65 -1.63
C ALA A 202 29.48 -28.18 -1.64
N ALA A 203 28.28 -27.85 -1.15
CA ALA A 203 27.82 -26.46 -1.03
C ALA A 203 28.65 -25.66 -0.03
N ASN A 204 29.04 -26.24 1.11
CA ASN A 204 29.93 -25.58 2.07
C ASN A 204 31.33 -25.35 1.49
N GLN A 205 31.87 -26.31 0.72
CA GLN A 205 33.15 -26.14 0.03
C GLN A 205 33.09 -25.02 -1.01
N LEU A 206 31.99 -24.92 -1.76
CA LEU A 206 31.73 -23.82 -2.67
C LEU A 206 31.71 -22.49 -1.90
N LEU A 207 30.92 -22.37 -0.84
CA LEU A 207 30.84 -21.14 -0.06
C LEU A 207 32.19 -20.74 0.58
N GLY A 208 33.03 -21.70 0.95
CA GLY A 208 34.36 -21.43 1.50
C GLY A 208 35.35 -20.81 0.50
N ARG A 209 35.10 -20.99 -0.81
CA ARG A 209 35.91 -20.43 -1.91
C ARG A 209 35.24 -19.25 -2.63
N LEU A 210 34.03 -18.88 -2.22
CA LEU A 210 33.27 -17.78 -2.78
C LEU A 210 33.53 -16.50 -1.99
N THR A 211 33.92 -15.45 -2.70
CA THR A 211 34.02 -14.09 -2.17
C THR A 211 32.88 -13.25 -2.75
N VAL A 212 32.12 -12.59 -1.88
CA VAL A 212 31.03 -11.68 -2.26
C VAL A 212 31.23 -10.38 -1.48
N ILE A 213 31.47 -9.28 -2.17
CA ILE A 213 31.73 -7.97 -1.56
C ILE A 213 30.99 -6.87 -2.31
N ALA A 214 30.51 -5.85 -1.59
CA ALA A 214 30.03 -4.63 -2.23
C ALA A 214 31.22 -3.85 -2.82
N SER A 215 31.01 -3.17 -3.95
CA SER A 215 32.04 -2.28 -4.53
C SER A 215 32.37 -1.11 -3.61
N SER A 216 31.40 -0.62 -2.84
CA SER A 216 31.56 0.36 -1.76
C SER A 216 30.34 0.30 -0.82
N LYS A 217 30.42 0.93 0.38
CA LYS A 217 29.31 0.92 1.37
C LYS A 217 27.98 1.52 0.88
N GLN A 218 28.00 2.28 -0.21
CA GLN A 218 26.82 2.93 -0.78
C GLN A 218 26.54 2.46 -2.22
N SER A 219 27.33 1.51 -2.73
CA SER A 219 27.19 1.05 -4.10
C SER A 219 26.16 -0.07 -4.20
N THR A 220 25.27 0.02 -5.17
CA THR A 220 24.37 -1.06 -5.60
C THR A 220 25.07 -2.17 -6.39
N ILE A 221 26.40 -2.12 -6.49
CA ILE A 221 27.21 -3.06 -7.26
C ILE A 221 27.86 -4.07 -6.32
N ILE A 222 27.64 -5.34 -6.59
CA ILE A 222 28.26 -6.47 -5.89
C ILE A 222 29.31 -7.11 -6.80
N ASN A 223 30.53 -7.26 -6.30
CA ASN A 223 31.56 -8.06 -6.94
C ASN A 223 31.58 -9.44 -6.32
N ILE A 224 31.48 -10.46 -7.17
CA ILE A 224 31.64 -11.85 -6.80
C ILE A 224 32.90 -12.41 -7.43
N ALA A 225 33.61 -13.25 -6.68
CA ALA A 225 34.76 -13.98 -7.17
C ALA A 225 34.78 -15.40 -6.62
N TYR A 226 35.26 -16.34 -7.43
CA TYR A 226 35.41 -17.73 -7.05
C TYR A 226 36.79 -18.24 -7.42
N GLU A 227 37.44 -18.92 -6.48
CA GLU A 227 38.79 -19.46 -6.65
C GLU A 227 38.75 -20.98 -6.77
N ASP A 228 39.33 -21.51 -7.84
CA ASP A 228 39.28 -22.95 -8.15
C ASP A 228 40.52 -23.42 -8.92
N ASP A 229 40.88 -24.70 -8.79
CA ASP A 229 41.96 -25.33 -9.54
C ASP A 229 41.61 -25.61 -11.02
N ASN A 230 40.34 -25.49 -11.40
CA ASN A 230 39.87 -25.56 -12.77
C ASN A 230 39.21 -24.24 -13.22
N LYS A 231 39.85 -23.55 -14.17
CA LYS A 231 39.36 -22.28 -14.74
C LYS A 231 37.90 -22.35 -15.21
N LYS A 232 37.54 -23.42 -15.94
CA LYS A 232 36.20 -23.53 -16.51
C LYS A 232 35.14 -23.78 -15.43
N ARG A 233 35.49 -24.58 -14.41
CA ARG A 233 34.63 -24.81 -13.25
C ARG A 233 34.35 -23.53 -12.48
N ALA A 234 35.37 -22.68 -12.25
CA ALA A 234 35.17 -21.39 -11.59
C ALA A 234 34.20 -20.47 -12.35
N GLU A 235 34.36 -20.37 -13.68
CA GLU A 235 33.44 -19.60 -14.54
C GLU A 235 32.01 -20.15 -14.50
N ASP A 236 31.85 -21.47 -14.63
CA ASP A 236 30.54 -22.11 -14.66
C ASP A 236 29.82 -22.00 -13.32
N ILE A 237 30.55 -22.09 -12.20
CA ILE A 237 30.02 -21.88 -10.85
C ILE A 237 29.47 -20.46 -10.70
N LEU A 238 30.24 -19.44 -11.10
CA LEU A 238 29.76 -18.05 -11.01
C LEU A 238 28.56 -17.80 -11.92
N ASN A 239 28.59 -18.31 -13.15
CA ASN A 239 27.46 -18.20 -14.09
C ASN A 239 26.21 -18.90 -13.54
N ALA A 240 26.35 -20.10 -12.99
CA ALA A 240 25.25 -20.84 -12.37
C ALA A 240 24.72 -20.11 -11.14
N LEU A 241 25.58 -19.57 -10.29
CA LEU A 241 25.18 -18.78 -9.12
C LEU A 241 24.36 -17.56 -9.54
N ILE A 242 24.79 -16.82 -10.55
CA ILE A 242 24.05 -15.67 -11.09
C ILE A 242 22.68 -16.12 -11.63
N ARG A 243 22.62 -17.20 -12.42
CA ARG A 243 21.35 -17.73 -12.96
C ARG A 243 20.37 -18.13 -11.84
N VAL A 244 20.87 -18.87 -10.86
CA VAL A 244 20.11 -19.36 -9.70
C VAL A 244 19.62 -18.17 -8.86
N TYR A 245 20.49 -17.19 -8.59
CA TYR A 245 20.13 -15.95 -7.90
C TYR A 245 19.03 -15.18 -8.63
N ASN A 246 19.18 -14.93 -9.93
CA ASN A 246 18.16 -14.22 -10.72
C ASN A 246 16.82 -14.96 -10.72
N SER A 247 16.85 -16.30 -10.82
CA SER A 247 15.64 -17.12 -10.76
C SER A 247 14.96 -17.04 -9.40
N ALA A 248 15.74 -17.03 -8.31
CA ALA A 248 15.22 -16.86 -6.96
C ALA A 248 14.62 -15.45 -6.76
N ALA A 249 15.28 -14.40 -7.25
CA ALA A 249 14.79 -13.03 -7.17
C ALA A 249 13.47 -12.83 -7.93
N ILE A 250 13.31 -13.43 -9.11
CA ILE A 250 12.05 -13.41 -9.87
C ILE A 250 10.94 -14.13 -9.10
N ARG A 251 11.24 -15.30 -8.51
CA ARG A 251 10.27 -16.06 -7.72
C ARG A 251 9.80 -15.28 -6.49
N ASP A 252 10.72 -14.64 -5.79
CA ASP A 252 10.42 -13.79 -4.64
C ASP A 252 9.51 -12.61 -5.03
N LYS A 253 9.86 -11.92 -6.14
CA LYS A 253 9.05 -10.82 -6.68
C LYS A 253 7.63 -11.26 -7.06
N ASN A 254 7.49 -12.42 -7.69
CA ASN A 254 6.18 -12.97 -8.03
C ASN A 254 5.37 -13.35 -6.79
N THR A 255 6.02 -13.86 -5.73
CA THR A 255 5.37 -14.21 -4.46
C THR A 255 4.87 -12.96 -3.75
N LEU A 256 5.69 -11.90 -3.69
CA LEU A 256 5.29 -10.61 -3.16
C LEU A 256 4.10 -10.03 -3.93
N ALA A 257 4.16 -10.03 -5.27
CA ALA A 257 3.07 -9.53 -6.11
C ALA A 257 1.76 -10.31 -5.88
N ALA A 258 1.82 -11.63 -5.77
CA ALA A 258 0.66 -12.46 -5.49
C ALA A 258 0.06 -12.16 -4.11
N ASN A 259 0.89 -12.00 -3.07
CA ASN A 259 0.43 -11.66 -1.73
C ASN A 259 -0.19 -10.25 -1.66
N THR A 260 0.40 -9.29 -2.36
CA THR A 260 -0.16 -7.92 -2.47
C THR A 260 -1.51 -7.94 -3.18
N LEU A 261 -1.64 -8.71 -4.26
CA LEU A 261 -2.91 -8.87 -4.96
C LEU A 261 -3.98 -9.48 -4.04
N ASP A 262 -3.68 -10.57 -3.34
CA ASP A 262 -4.58 -11.20 -2.38
C ASP A 262 -5.03 -10.23 -1.27
N PHE A 263 -4.11 -9.39 -0.76
CA PHE A 263 -4.45 -8.35 0.21
C PHE A 263 -5.42 -7.30 -0.37
N VAL A 264 -5.16 -6.81 -1.58
CA VAL A 264 -6.00 -5.81 -2.26
C VAL A 264 -7.39 -6.39 -2.55
N GLU A 265 -7.48 -7.61 -3.06
CA GLU A 265 -8.76 -8.28 -3.34
C GLU A 265 -9.59 -8.48 -2.06
N LYS A 266 -8.97 -8.94 -0.98
CA LYS A 266 -9.64 -9.06 0.33
C LYS A 266 -10.15 -7.72 0.84
N ARG A 267 -9.34 -6.66 0.71
CA ARG A 267 -9.74 -5.32 1.13
C ARG A 267 -10.87 -4.77 0.28
N LEU A 268 -10.83 -4.97 -1.04
CA LEU A 268 -11.88 -4.55 -1.96
C LEU A 268 -13.21 -5.24 -1.61
N ASN A 269 -13.21 -6.56 -1.46
CA ASN A 269 -14.42 -7.32 -1.10
C ASN A 269 -14.99 -6.90 0.26
N TYR A 270 -14.13 -6.63 1.25
CA TYR A 270 -14.55 -6.11 2.54
C TYR A 270 -15.23 -4.73 2.40
N VAL A 271 -14.61 -3.81 1.65
CA VAL A 271 -15.15 -2.45 1.45
C VAL A 271 -16.46 -2.49 0.67
N VAL A 272 -16.58 -3.36 -0.34
CA VAL A 272 -17.84 -3.56 -1.08
C VAL A 272 -18.94 -4.07 -0.14
N ALA A 273 -18.66 -5.09 0.67
CA ALA A 273 -19.64 -5.61 1.63
C ALA A 273 -20.02 -4.57 2.70
N GLU A 274 -19.07 -3.73 3.12
CA GLU A 274 -19.31 -2.62 4.04
C GLU A 274 -20.21 -1.56 3.40
N LEU A 275 -19.94 -1.20 2.14
CA LEU A 275 -20.76 -0.27 1.36
C LEU A 275 -22.18 -0.80 1.14
N ASP A 276 -22.33 -2.06 0.70
CA ASP A 276 -23.64 -2.71 0.52
C ASP A 276 -24.45 -2.74 1.83
N SER A 277 -23.79 -3.01 2.96
CA SER A 277 -24.41 -2.95 4.29
C SER A 277 -24.87 -1.55 4.65
N VAL A 278 -24.06 -0.52 4.35
CA VAL A 278 -24.41 0.89 4.61
C VAL A 278 -25.56 1.33 3.69
N GLU A 279 -25.50 1.01 2.40
CA GLU A 279 -26.58 1.27 1.44
C GLU A 279 -27.88 0.60 1.86
N GLY A 280 -27.83 -0.67 2.29
CA GLY A 280 -28.98 -1.39 2.84
C GLY A 280 -29.57 -0.70 4.06
N LYS A 281 -28.74 -0.26 5.02
CA LYS A 281 -29.20 0.50 6.20
C LYS A 281 -29.87 1.83 5.81
N ILE A 282 -29.31 2.55 4.83
CA ILE A 282 -29.89 3.79 4.30
C ILE A 282 -31.24 3.50 3.62
N GLN A 283 -31.34 2.44 2.82
CA GLN A 283 -32.58 2.04 2.17
C GLN A 283 -33.66 1.66 3.18
N ASP A 284 -33.33 0.85 4.19
CA ASP A 284 -34.25 0.45 5.25
C ASP A 284 -34.75 1.67 6.03
N TYR A 285 -33.84 2.60 6.36
CA TYR A 285 -34.18 3.84 7.03
C TYR A 285 -35.14 4.69 6.19
N ARG A 286 -34.86 4.88 4.89
CA ARG A 286 -35.73 5.63 3.96
C ARG A 286 -37.11 5.00 3.84
N THR A 287 -37.18 3.67 3.72
CA THR A 287 -38.43 2.90 3.61
C THR A 287 -39.26 3.00 4.87
N LYS A 288 -38.64 2.78 6.05
CA LYS A 288 -39.31 2.85 7.35
C LYS A 288 -39.86 4.24 7.65
N ASN A 289 -39.10 5.29 7.31
CA ASN A 289 -39.48 6.67 7.58
C ASN A 289 -40.27 7.35 6.45
N LYS A 290 -40.51 6.65 5.32
CA LYS A 290 -41.18 7.18 4.11
C LYS A 290 -40.51 8.47 3.59
N VAL A 291 -39.18 8.49 3.62
CA VAL A 291 -38.37 9.65 3.24
C VAL A 291 -37.69 9.36 1.90
N VAL A 292 -38.07 10.12 0.87
CA VAL A 292 -37.45 10.03 -0.46
C VAL A 292 -36.40 11.13 -0.63
N ASN A 293 -36.72 12.35 -0.21
CA ASN A 293 -35.81 13.49 -0.23
C ASN A 293 -36.11 14.41 0.96
N ILE A 294 -35.20 14.44 1.95
CA ILE A 294 -35.35 15.25 3.17
C ILE A 294 -35.33 16.74 2.85
N SER A 295 -34.39 17.18 2.02
CA SER A 295 -34.21 18.59 1.66
C SER A 295 -35.45 19.14 0.96
N ALA A 296 -36.01 18.39 0.00
CA ALA A 296 -37.23 18.79 -0.72
C ALA A 296 -38.47 18.80 0.20
N GLN A 297 -38.60 17.84 1.12
CA GLN A 297 -39.69 17.85 2.10
C GLN A 297 -39.58 19.04 3.06
N GLY A 298 -38.38 19.40 3.49
CA GLY A 298 -38.14 20.57 4.34
C GLY A 298 -38.50 21.89 3.67
N GLU A 299 -38.10 22.07 2.41
CA GLU A 299 -38.44 23.26 1.63
C GLU A 299 -39.97 23.40 1.46
N LEU A 300 -40.66 22.30 1.14
CA LEU A 300 -42.12 22.29 1.01
C LEU A 300 -42.83 22.65 2.33
N TYR A 301 -42.35 22.14 3.47
CA TYR A 301 -42.91 22.49 4.76
C TYR A 301 -42.68 23.96 5.11
N LEU A 302 -41.48 24.50 4.86
CA LEU A 302 -41.18 25.93 5.07
C LEU A 302 -42.08 26.82 4.20
N GLN A 303 -42.27 26.45 2.93
CA GLN A 303 -43.14 27.17 2.01
C GLN A 303 -44.60 27.15 2.48
N THR A 304 -45.08 26.00 2.95
CA THR A 304 -46.43 25.84 3.49
C THR A 304 -46.62 26.68 4.76
N VAL A 305 -45.62 26.69 5.65
CA VAL A 305 -45.63 27.49 6.87
C VAL A 305 -45.72 28.98 6.54
N GLY A 306 -44.86 29.47 5.63
CA GLY A 306 -44.88 30.86 5.19
C GLY A 306 -46.20 31.25 4.50
N ALA A 307 -46.76 30.38 3.66
CA ALA A 307 -48.04 30.64 2.99
C ALA A 307 -49.21 30.72 4.00
N ASN A 308 -49.20 29.87 5.03
CA ASN A 308 -50.19 29.91 6.10
C ASN A 308 -50.01 31.14 7.01
N ASP A 309 -48.77 31.53 7.33
CA ASP A 309 -48.50 32.74 8.12
C ASP A 309 -49.02 34.00 7.43
N LEU A 310 -48.86 34.10 6.10
CA LEU A 310 -49.45 35.18 5.30
C LEU A 310 -50.99 35.19 5.40
N LYS A 311 -51.63 34.02 5.30
CA LYS A 311 -53.10 33.92 5.46
C LYS A 311 -53.55 34.26 6.88
N ILE A 312 -52.82 33.81 7.90
CA ILE A 312 -53.11 34.15 9.30
C ILE A 312 -53.00 35.67 9.50
N SER A 313 -51.96 36.29 8.94
CA SER A 313 -51.78 37.75 9.00
C SER A 313 -52.91 38.51 8.32
N ASP A 314 -53.43 38.01 7.19
CA ASP A 314 -54.59 38.58 6.51
C ASP A 314 -55.87 38.46 7.37
N LEU A 315 -56.12 37.29 7.95
CA LEU A 315 -57.25 37.08 8.88
C LEU A 315 -57.14 37.99 10.12
N ASP A 316 -55.93 38.20 10.65
CA ASP A 316 -55.69 39.11 11.76
C ASP A 316 -55.98 40.57 11.39
N MET A 317 -55.63 40.98 10.18
CA MET A 317 -55.99 42.30 9.65
C MET A 317 -57.51 42.47 9.55
N GLN A 318 -58.21 41.47 8.99
CA GLN A 318 -59.67 41.49 8.90
C GLN A 318 -60.32 41.54 10.29
N MET A 319 -59.82 40.76 11.25
CA MET A 319 -60.30 40.79 12.64
C MET A 319 -60.02 42.14 13.33
N ALA A 320 -58.89 42.79 13.06
CA ALA A 320 -58.60 44.13 13.57
C ALA A 320 -59.60 45.17 13.03
N VAL A 321 -59.94 45.11 11.74
CA VAL A 321 -60.99 45.95 11.14
C VAL A 321 -62.35 45.68 11.81
N LEU A 322 -62.72 44.41 12.03
CA LEU A 322 -63.96 44.07 12.74
C LEU A 322 -63.99 44.60 14.19
N ASN A 323 -62.85 44.59 14.90
CA ASN A 323 -62.76 45.16 16.25
C ASN A 323 -62.96 46.69 16.24
N GLU A 324 -62.44 47.38 15.24
CA GLU A 324 -62.67 48.81 15.03
C GLU A 324 -64.15 49.13 14.73
N VAL A 325 -64.79 48.32 13.89
CA VAL A 325 -66.24 48.42 13.63
C VAL A 325 -67.04 48.16 14.92
N GLN A 326 -66.69 47.13 15.70
CA GLN A 326 -67.34 46.84 16.98
C GLN A 326 -67.20 48.03 17.95
N ARG A 327 -66.01 48.62 18.05
CA ARG A 327 -65.73 49.77 18.93
C ARG A 327 -66.51 51.01 18.51
N TYR A 328 -66.59 51.29 17.21
CA TYR A 328 -67.39 52.39 16.66
C TYR A 328 -68.88 52.21 16.99
N VAL A 329 -69.43 51.02 16.77
CA VAL A 329 -70.87 50.74 16.98
C VAL A 329 -71.25 50.74 18.46
N ALA A 330 -70.37 50.23 19.33
CA ALA A 330 -70.58 50.16 20.78
C ALA A 330 -70.33 51.49 21.52
N GLY A 331 -69.70 52.48 20.88
CA GLY A 331 -69.47 53.79 21.47
C GLY A 331 -70.76 54.57 21.73
N GLN A 332 -70.78 55.37 22.80
CA GLN A 332 -71.86 56.33 23.06
C GLN A 332 -71.74 57.50 22.09
N SER A 333 -72.78 57.72 21.28
CA SER A 333 -72.89 58.83 20.34
C SER A 333 -72.77 60.15 21.09
N GLY A 334 -71.77 60.98 20.76
CA GLY A 334 -71.69 62.32 21.34
C GLY A 334 -70.38 63.10 21.23
N LYS A 335 -69.24 62.52 20.86
CA LYS A 335 -68.01 63.29 20.60
C LYS A 335 -67.14 62.63 19.54
N GLY A 336 -67.21 63.13 18.30
CA GLY A 336 -66.19 62.95 17.27
C GLY A 336 -65.71 61.51 17.04
N SER A 337 -66.64 60.55 16.96
CA SER A 337 -66.29 59.16 16.61
C SER A 337 -65.66 59.13 15.22
N ILE A 338 -64.41 58.72 15.15
CA ILE A 338 -63.69 58.52 13.89
C ILE A 338 -64.28 57.27 13.23
N ILE A 339 -64.73 57.40 11.98
CA ILE A 339 -65.27 56.30 11.19
C ILE A 339 -64.13 55.31 10.92
N PRO A 340 -64.29 54.03 11.26
CA PRO A 340 -63.34 53.00 10.85
C PRO A 340 -63.23 52.98 9.32
N SER A 341 -62.02 52.80 8.79
CA SER A 341 -61.84 52.62 7.35
C SER A 341 -62.65 51.41 6.88
N THR A 342 -63.45 51.58 5.83
CA THR A 342 -64.17 50.48 5.18
C THR A 342 -63.25 49.60 4.34
N LEU A 343 -61.98 50.00 4.14
CA LEU A 343 -60.96 49.14 3.54
C LEU A 343 -60.73 47.92 4.44
N GLY A 344 -61.12 46.75 3.94
CA GLY A 344 -60.97 45.46 4.62
C GLY A 344 -62.28 44.84 5.11
N ILE A 345 -63.43 45.53 4.98
CA ILE A 345 -64.74 44.90 5.21
C ILE A 345 -65.09 44.09 3.95
N THR A 346 -64.92 42.77 4.03
CA THR A 346 -65.19 41.84 2.93
C THR A 346 -66.66 41.47 2.80
N ASP A 347 -67.45 41.65 3.87
CA ASP A 347 -68.89 41.34 3.89
C ASP A 347 -69.76 42.53 3.43
N PRO A 348 -70.49 42.41 2.31
CA PRO A 348 -71.31 43.50 1.77
C PRO A 348 -72.46 43.93 2.68
N VAL A 349 -72.98 43.02 3.50
CA VAL A 349 -74.08 43.31 4.43
C VAL A 349 -73.59 44.19 5.57
N LEU A 350 -72.43 43.87 6.14
CA LEU A 350 -71.79 44.66 7.18
C LEU A 350 -71.41 46.05 6.66
N ALA A 351 -70.86 46.14 5.44
CA ALA A 351 -70.53 47.43 4.82
C ALA A 351 -71.78 48.32 4.64
N THR A 352 -72.87 47.77 4.11
CA THR A 352 -74.13 48.52 3.89
C THR A 352 -74.80 48.92 5.20
N GLN A 353 -74.82 48.05 6.21
CA GLN A 353 -75.38 48.38 7.52
C GLN A 353 -74.56 49.44 8.25
N THR A 354 -73.22 49.39 8.17
CA THR A 354 -72.33 50.40 8.76
C THR A 354 -72.52 51.76 8.10
N GLN A 355 -72.67 51.79 6.78
CA GLN A 355 -72.99 53.02 6.03
C GLN A 355 -74.36 53.59 6.44
N ARG A 356 -75.38 52.74 6.60
CA ARG A 356 -76.70 53.16 7.07
C ARG A 356 -76.67 53.71 8.49
N LEU A 357 -75.88 53.09 9.38
CA LEU A 357 -75.68 53.61 10.74
C LEU A 357 -75.03 55.00 10.70
N TYR A 358 -74.01 55.19 9.86
CA TYR A 358 -73.36 56.48 9.68
C TYR A 358 -74.32 57.57 9.19
N GLU A 359 -75.17 57.27 8.20
CA GLU A 359 -76.18 58.21 7.69
C GLU A 359 -77.20 58.61 8.77
N LEU A 360 -77.64 57.64 9.58
CA LEU A 360 -78.55 57.89 10.70
C LEU A 360 -77.89 58.74 11.80
N GLU A 361 -76.63 58.48 12.14
CA GLU A 361 -75.87 59.28 13.11
C GLU A 361 -75.64 60.72 12.61
N MET A 362 -75.33 60.91 11.32
CA MET A 362 -75.24 62.27 10.74
C MET A 362 -76.57 63.03 10.76
N GLN A 363 -77.68 62.36 10.47
CA GLN A 363 -79.01 62.96 10.54
C GLN A 363 -79.36 63.33 11.98
N TYR A 364 -79.05 62.45 12.94
CA TYR A 364 -79.22 62.70 14.37
C TYR A 364 -78.45 63.96 14.82
N GLU A 365 -77.16 64.08 14.48
CA GLU A 365 -76.34 65.25 14.85
C GLU A 365 -76.89 66.57 14.27
N ARG A 366 -77.33 66.57 13.00
CA ARG A 366 -77.94 67.77 12.36
C ARG A 366 -79.23 68.19 13.05
N LEU A 367 -80.10 67.23 13.38
CA LEU A 367 -81.38 67.50 14.03
C LEU A 367 -81.22 67.91 15.49
N LYS A 368 -80.27 67.29 16.22
CA LYS A 368 -79.92 67.68 17.60
C LYS A 368 -79.34 69.09 17.67
N GLY A 369 -78.56 69.51 16.67
CA GLY A 369 -78.00 70.86 16.59
C GLY A 369 -79.04 71.96 16.30
N THR A 370 -80.24 71.60 15.84
CA THR A 370 -81.27 72.56 15.38
C THR A 370 -82.60 72.45 16.14
N THR A 371 -82.85 71.35 16.87
CA THR A 371 -84.11 71.10 17.59
C THR A 371 -83.84 70.47 18.97
N GLY A 372 -84.66 70.81 19.98
CA GLY A 372 -84.52 70.27 21.34
C GLY A 372 -84.78 68.75 21.44
N GLU A 373 -84.22 68.09 22.46
CA GLU A 373 -84.11 66.62 22.59
C GLU A 373 -85.44 65.83 22.52
N ASN A 374 -86.60 66.49 22.69
CA ASN A 374 -87.93 65.86 22.70
C ASN A 374 -88.69 65.93 21.35
N ASN A 375 -88.00 66.19 20.23
CA ASN A 375 -88.62 66.19 18.90
C ASN A 375 -88.95 64.75 18.44
N PRO A 376 -90.20 64.43 18.05
CA PRO A 376 -90.58 63.10 17.52
C PRO A 376 -89.72 62.60 16.35
N ALA A 377 -89.20 63.51 15.52
CA ALA A 377 -88.27 63.15 14.43
C ALA A 377 -86.90 62.66 14.95
N VAL A 378 -86.42 63.22 16.06
CA VAL A 378 -85.19 62.78 16.74
C VAL A 378 -85.40 61.41 17.38
N GLN A 379 -86.53 61.19 18.04
CA GLN A 379 -86.87 59.89 18.64
C GLN A 379 -86.94 58.77 17.59
N SER A 380 -87.54 59.03 16.42
CA SER A 380 -87.58 58.05 15.32
C SER A 380 -86.19 57.64 14.82
N ILE A 381 -85.25 58.59 14.71
CA ILE A 381 -83.86 58.28 14.31
C ILE A 381 -83.13 57.50 15.40
N VAL A 382 -83.33 57.87 16.67
CA VAL A 382 -82.78 57.12 17.82
C VAL A 382 -83.28 55.68 17.82
N ASP A 383 -84.56 55.44 17.58
CA ASP A 383 -85.13 54.09 17.46
C ASP A 383 -84.54 53.31 16.28
N GLN A 384 -84.30 53.96 15.14
CA GLN A 384 -83.65 53.33 13.99
C GLN A 384 -82.19 52.99 14.29
N ILE A 385 -81.44 53.87 14.95
CA ILE A 385 -80.07 53.61 15.41
C ILE A 385 -80.05 52.43 16.38
N ASN A 386 -80.95 52.42 17.37
CA ASN A 386 -81.06 51.35 18.37
C ASN A 386 -81.46 49.99 17.78
N LYS A 387 -82.10 49.97 16.60
CA LYS A 387 -82.39 48.73 15.85
C LYS A 387 -81.23 48.26 14.99
N VAL A 388 -80.46 49.18 14.39
CA VAL A 388 -79.37 48.84 13.46
C VAL A 388 -78.08 48.42 14.19
N LYS A 389 -77.75 49.08 15.31
CA LYS A 389 -76.56 48.76 16.13
C LYS A 389 -76.47 47.28 16.53
N PRO A 390 -77.49 46.63 17.11
CA PRO A 390 -77.40 45.23 17.52
C PRO A 390 -77.22 44.26 16.33
N THR A 391 -77.86 44.53 15.19
CA THR A 391 -77.69 43.70 13.98
C THR A 391 -76.27 43.76 13.42
N ILE A 392 -75.64 44.95 13.44
CA ILE A 392 -74.23 45.10 13.06
C ILE A 392 -73.34 44.31 14.03
N LEU A 393 -73.55 44.45 15.34
CA LEU A 393 -72.76 43.74 16.35
C LEU A 393 -72.90 42.21 16.23
N GLU A 394 -74.09 41.71 15.91
CA GLU A 394 -74.32 40.28 15.66
C GLU A 394 -73.56 39.79 14.42
N ASN A 395 -73.62 40.54 13.30
CA ASN A 395 -72.89 40.20 12.08
C ASN A 395 -71.36 40.24 12.32
N VAL A 396 -70.83 41.29 12.97
CA VAL A 396 -69.42 41.38 13.38
C VAL A 396 -69.00 40.18 14.22
N ASN A 397 -69.83 39.78 15.20
CA ASN A 397 -69.55 38.61 16.03
C ASN A 397 -69.55 37.30 15.23
N ASN A 398 -70.46 37.15 14.26
CA ASN A 398 -70.52 35.98 13.38
C ASN A 398 -69.27 35.89 12.49
N GLN A 399 -68.89 36.99 11.84
CA GLN A 399 -67.68 37.06 11.02
C GLN A 399 -66.43 36.81 11.86
N ARG A 400 -66.32 37.43 13.03
CA ARG A 400 -65.18 37.22 13.93
C ARG A 400 -65.05 35.76 14.34
N ARG A 401 -66.16 35.06 14.63
CA ARG A 401 -66.13 33.61 14.93
C ARG A 401 -65.64 32.80 13.74
N ALA A 402 -66.09 33.11 12.53
CA ALA A 402 -65.65 32.43 11.31
C ALA A 402 -64.16 32.65 11.01
N LEU A 403 -63.68 33.90 11.08
CA LEU A 403 -62.27 34.24 10.87
C LEU A 403 -61.39 33.61 11.96
N SER A 404 -61.83 33.63 13.22
CA SER A 404 -61.12 32.99 14.33
C SER A 404 -61.02 31.48 14.15
N ALA A 405 -62.07 30.82 13.65
CA ALA A 405 -62.02 29.39 13.36
C ALA A 405 -61.03 29.07 12.24
N GLY A 406 -61.03 29.86 11.16
CA GLY A 406 -60.05 29.73 10.07
C GLY A 406 -58.61 29.98 10.53
N LYS A 407 -58.40 31.00 11.37
CA LYS A 407 -57.09 31.28 11.98
C LYS A 407 -56.61 30.11 12.84
N GLN A 408 -57.49 29.55 13.67
CA GLN A 408 -57.15 28.44 14.55
C GLN A 408 -56.78 27.17 13.77
N ASP A 409 -57.49 26.89 12.67
CA ASP A 409 -57.19 25.77 11.77
C ASP A 409 -55.81 25.93 11.09
N LEU A 410 -55.54 27.13 10.55
CA LEU A 410 -54.23 27.44 9.95
C LEU A 410 -53.10 27.40 10.98
N ALA A 411 -53.31 27.93 12.19
CA ALA A 411 -52.32 27.91 13.26
C ALA A 411 -52.04 26.48 13.77
N GLY A 412 -53.07 25.64 13.84
CA GLY A 412 -52.92 24.21 14.14
C GLY A 412 -52.13 23.48 13.05
N THR A 413 -52.43 23.78 11.78
CA THR A 413 -51.70 23.25 10.63
C THR A 413 -50.24 23.70 10.64
N ASN A 414 -49.95 24.97 10.92
CA ASN A 414 -48.58 25.48 11.05
C ASN A 414 -47.82 24.80 12.18
N SER A 415 -48.43 24.70 13.36
CA SER A 415 -47.80 24.03 14.50
C SER A 415 -47.40 22.58 14.16
N LYS A 416 -48.23 21.88 13.37
CA LYS A 416 -47.91 20.54 12.87
C LYS A 416 -46.72 20.54 11.91
N TYR A 417 -46.69 21.44 10.91
CA TYR A 417 -45.57 21.52 9.96
C TYR A 417 -44.27 22.01 10.61
N THR A 418 -44.33 22.94 11.56
CA THR A 418 -43.18 23.38 12.35
C THR A 418 -42.60 22.24 13.20
N ALA A 419 -43.45 21.40 13.81
CA ALA A 419 -42.99 20.21 14.52
C ALA A 419 -42.31 19.20 13.57
N LEU A 420 -42.86 19.02 12.36
CA LEU A 420 -42.25 18.17 11.33
C LEU A 420 -40.90 18.74 10.85
N LEU A 421 -40.79 20.05 10.66
CA LEU A 421 -39.53 20.74 10.33
C LEU A 421 -38.47 20.56 11.42
N GLY A 422 -38.86 20.66 12.69
CA GLY A 422 -37.95 20.42 13.82
C GLY A 422 -37.37 18.99 13.85
N SER A 423 -38.07 18.02 13.26
CA SER A 423 -37.59 16.62 13.17
C SER A 423 -36.60 16.37 12.01
N ILE A 424 -36.46 17.31 11.07
CA ILE A 424 -35.64 17.12 9.86
C ILE A 424 -34.14 16.97 10.18
N PRO A 425 -33.51 17.83 11.00
CA PRO A 425 -32.08 17.71 11.28
C PRO A 425 -31.70 16.37 11.92
N GLN A 426 -32.57 15.83 12.77
CA GLN A 426 -32.37 14.50 13.33
C GLN A 426 -32.40 13.42 12.24
N LYS A 427 -33.39 13.50 11.33
CA LYS A 427 -33.50 12.54 10.23
C LYS A 427 -32.32 12.60 9.26
N GLU A 428 -31.75 13.78 9.06
CA GLU A 428 -30.57 14.02 8.22
C GLU A 428 -29.30 13.46 8.87
N ARG A 429 -29.12 13.67 10.19
CA ARG A 429 -28.00 13.10 10.93
C ARG A 429 -28.00 11.57 10.93
N GLU A 430 -29.16 10.93 10.98
CA GLU A 430 -29.27 9.47 10.95
C GLU A 430 -29.01 8.86 9.55
N LEU A 431 -28.91 9.69 8.50
CA LEU A 431 -28.59 9.30 7.13
C LEU A 431 -27.11 9.51 6.73
N LEU A 432 -26.35 10.28 7.51
CA LEU A 432 -24.91 10.52 7.35
C LEU A 432 -24.11 9.47 8.12
#